data_AF-W1I8I2-F1
#
_entry.id   AF-W1I8I2-F1
#
_cell.length_a   1.000
_cell.length_b   1.000
_cell.length_c   1.000
_cell.angle_alpha   90.00
_cell.angle_beta   90.00
_cell.angle_gamma   90.00
#
_symmetry.space_group_name_H-M   'P 1'
#
loop_
_entity.id
_entity.type
_entity.pdbx_description
1 polymer ?
#
loop_
_entity_poly.entity_id
_entity_poly.type
_entity_poly.pdbx_seq_one_letter_code
_entity_poly.pdbx_strand_id
1 'polypeptide(L)'
;MKLIIFYLNIIENTNYGMVTANKNPISLGNYTLFQKLTQDPIRYGYRCTVMAGADSVAVIQDLRDMSDNVSSLSGCFSGTIGYITSELEKGKKFSDIVQTAKEQGYTEPHPRDDLNGLDIARKLLILARGLGYSLEISDVDVEPLVSSELLEEDDVNIF
;
A
#
# COMPACT_ATOMS: atom_id res chain seq x y z
N MET A 1 -4.11 -0.70 -17.22
CA MET A 1 -5.37 -1.00 -17.93
C MET A 1 -5.59 -2.50 -18.15
N LYS A 2 -4.68 -3.25 -18.80
CA LYS A 2 -4.83 -4.71 -19.03
C LYS A 2 -5.09 -5.53 -17.75
N LEU A 3 -4.39 -5.21 -16.64
CA LEU A 3 -4.55 -5.92 -15.37
C LEU A 3 -5.96 -5.75 -14.78
N ILE A 4 -6.47 -4.52 -14.69
CA ILE A 4 -7.82 -4.26 -14.15
C ILE A 4 -8.89 -5.01 -14.96
N ILE A 5 -8.74 -5.02 -16.28
CA ILE A 5 -9.66 -5.75 -17.18
C ILE A 5 -9.66 -7.25 -16.87
N PHE A 6 -8.49 -7.84 -16.61
CA PHE A 6 -8.39 -9.25 -16.20
C PHE A 6 -9.15 -9.52 -14.89
N TYR A 7 -9.00 -8.65 -13.89
CA TYR A 7 -9.67 -8.80 -12.61
C TYR A 7 -11.20 -8.73 -12.76
N LEU A 8 -11.69 -7.73 -13.50
CA LEU A 8 -13.12 -7.59 -13.79
C LEU A 8 -13.66 -8.77 -14.58
N ASN A 9 -12.91 -9.28 -15.55
CA ASN A 9 -13.36 -10.39 -16.37
C ASN A 9 -13.63 -11.65 -15.54
N ILE A 10 -12.74 -11.97 -14.58
CA ILE A 10 -12.93 -13.10 -13.66
C ILE A 10 -14.19 -12.90 -12.82
N ILE A 11 -14.33 -11.71 -12.21
CA ILE A 11 -15.43 -11.43 -11.27
C ILE A 11 -16.78 -11.36 -11.97
N GLU A 12 -16.86 -10.86 -13.20
CA GLU A 12 -18.13 -10.66 -13.92
C GLU A 12 -18.53 -11.83 -14.81
N ASN A 13 -17.57 -12.52 -15.44
CA ASN A 13 -17.85 -13.45 -16.54
C ASN A 13 -17.57 -14.92 -16.19
N THR A 14 -17.15 -15.21 -14.95
CA THR A 14 -16.84 -16.58 -14.51
C THR A 14 -17.46 -16.87 -13.16
N ASN A 15 -17.46 -18.13 -12.73
CA ASN A 15 -17.89 -18.55 -11.39
C ASN A 15 -16.70 -18.74 -10.41
N TYR A 16 -15.50 -18.28 -10.77
CA TYR A 16 -14.31 -18.38 -9.90
C TYR A 16 -14.18 -17.20 -8.93
N GLY A 17 -13.74 -17.50 -7.70
CA GLY A 17 -13.24 -16.49 -6.77
C GLY A 17 -11.76 -16.20 -7.02
N MET A 18 -11.31 -15.02 -6.58
CA MET A 18 -9.92 -14.58 -6.71
C MET A 18 -9.42 -14.06 -5.36
N VAL A 19 -8.23 -14.50 -4.97
CA VAL A 19 -7.50 -13.97 -3.82
C VAL A 19 -6.20 -13.36 -4.31
N THR A 20 -5.90 -12.13 -3.90
CA THR A 20 -4.72 -11.39 -4.36
C THR A 20 -4.04 -10.61 -3.24
N ALA A 21 -2.73 -10.45 -3.35
CA ALA A 21 -1.96 -9.45 -2.60
C ALA A 21 -1.62 -8.22 -3.46
N ASN A 22 -2.08 -8.18 -4.71
CA ASN A 22 -1.80 -7.07 -5.61
C ASN A 22 -2.74 -5.90 -5.32
N LYS A 23 -2.15 -4.79 -4.87
CA LYS A 23 -2.86 -3.53 -4.56
C LYS A 23 -3.38 -2.82 -5.81
N ASN A 24 -2.75 -3.01 -6.97
CA ASN A 24 -2.94 -2.14 -8.13
C ASN A 24 -4.41 -2.05 -8.60
N PRO A 25 -5.18 -3.16 -8.70
CA PRO A 25 -6.57 -3.09 -9.14
C PRO A 25 -7.47 -2.24 -8.22
N ILE A 26 -7.20 -2.26 -6.92
CA ILE A 26 -8.02 -1.61 -5.88
C ILE A 26 -7.48 -0.26 -5.40
N SER A 27 -6.25 0.11 -5.79
CA SER A 27 -5.64 1.40 -5.44
C SER A 27 -5.45 2.35 -6.63
N LEU A 28 -5.19 1.85 -7.84
CA LEU A 28 -5.06 2.69 -9.05
C LEU A 28 -6.42 2.95 -9.72
N GLY A 29 -7.40 2.11 -9.45
CA GLY A 29 -8.78 2.31 -9.86
C GLY A 29 -9.48 3.40 -9.06
N ASN A 30 -10.54 3.97 -9.62
CA ASN A 30 -11.43 4.86 -8.87
C ASN A 30 -12.23 4.10 -7.80
N TYR A 31 -12.86 4.83 -6.90
CA TYR A 31 -13.65 4.25 -5.82
C TYR A 31 -14.76 3.32 -6.31
N THR A 32 -15.44 3.66 -7.42
CA THR A 32 -16.47 2.79 -8.00
C THR A 32 -15.92 1.43 -8.43
N LEU A 33 -14.72 1.40 -9.02
CA LEU A 33 -14.05 0.14 -9.38
C LEU A 33 -13.65 -0.65 -8.14
N PHE A 34 -13.14 0.02 -7.10
CA PHE A 34 -12.89 -0.61 -5.80
C PHE A 34 -14.15 -1.32 -5.30
N GLN A 35 -15.27 -0.58 -5.17
CA GLN A 35 -16.54 -1.13 -4.68
C GLN A 35 -16.99 -2.32 -5.52
N LYS A 36 -16.89 -2.21 -6.85
CA LYS A 36 -17.30 -3.27 -7.77
C LYS A 36 -16.48 -4.55 -7.60
N LEU A 37 -15.17 -4.43 -7.44
CA LEU A 37 -14.29 -5.59 -7.20
C LEU A 37 -14.55 -6.20 -5.82
N THR A 38 -14.73 -5.38 -4.79
CA THR A 38 -14.81 -5.83 -3.39
C THR A 38 -16.23 -6.06 -2.88
N GLN A 39 -17.25 -5.96 -3.74
CA GLN A 39 -18.66 -6.07 -3.35
C GLN A 39 -18.98 -7.42 -2.72
N ASP A 40 -18.41 -8.50 -3.25
CA ASP A 40 -18.61 -9.86 -2.76
C ASP A 40 -17.30 -10.41 -2.19
N PRO A 41 -17.18 -10.52 -0.84
CA PRO A 41 -15.97 -11.00 -0.18
C PRO A 41 -15.69 -12.50 -0.44
N ILE A 42 -16.67 -13.29 -0.90
CA ILE A 42 -16.46 -14.68 -1.33
C ILE A 42 -15.78 -14.71 -2.71
N ARG A 43 -16.07 -13.71 -3.55
CA ARG A 43 -15.56 -13.61 -4.93
C ARG A 43 -14.21 -12.92 -5.01
N TYR A 44 -13.93 -11.97 -4.12
CA TYR A 44 -12.71 -11.17 -4.17
C TYR A 44 -12.06 -10.97 -2.79
N GLY A 45 -11.03 -11.76 -2.51
CA GLY A 45 -10.20 -11.64 -1.31
C GLY A 45 -8.97 -10.77 -1.56
N TYR A 46 -8.79 -9.73 -0.74
CA TYR A 46 -7.64 -8.81 -0.84
C TYR A 46 -6.97 -8.53 0.51
N ARG A 47 -7.17 -9.41 1.50
CA ARG A 47 -6.69 -9.21 2.87
C ARG A 47 -5.18 -8.98 2.97
N CYS A 48 -4.40 -9.66 2.14
CA CYS A 48 -2.95 -9.56 2.14
C CYS A 48 -2.40 -8.32 1.40
N THR A 49 -3.25 -7.46 0.85
CA THR A 49 -2.81 -6.25 0.14
C THR A 49 -2.24 -5.18 1.07
N VAL A 50 -2.67 -5.16 2.33
CA VAL A 50 -2.20 -4.22 3.35
C VAL A 50 -1.68 -4.98 4.57
N MET A 51 -0.42 -4.71 4.92
CA MET A 51 0.28 -5.35 6.05
C MET A 51 0.40 -6.87 5.99
N ALA A 52 0.42 -7.46 4.79
CA ALA A 52 0.63 -8.89 4.56
C ALA A 52 -0.28 -9.77 5.46
N GLY A 53 0.27 -10.41 6.49
CA GLY A 53 -0.47 -11.30 7.40
C GLY A 53 -0.97 -10.64 8.69
N ALA A 54 -0.90 -9.31 8.83
CA ALA A 54 -1.31 -8.62 10.05
C ALA A 54 -2.84 -8.38 10.17
N ASP A 55 -3.63 -8.92 9.23
CA ASP A 55 -5.10 -8.84 9.22
C ASP A 55 -5.71 -7.42 9.22
N SER A 56 -4.93 -6.39 8.91
CA SER A 56 -5.39 -4.98 8.91
C SER A 56 -6.66 -4.75 8.07
N VAL A 57 -6.75 -5.36 6.89
CA VAL A 57 -7.92 -5.27 6.01
C VAL A 57 -9.14 -5.95 6.65
N ALA A 58 -8.95 -7.09 7.31
CA ALA A 58 -10.05 -7.82 7.93
C ALA A 58 -10.63 -7.03 9.11
N VAL A 59 -9.76 -6.49 9.97
CA VAL A 59 -10.18 -5.60 11.07
C VAL A 59 -10.98 -4.41 10.56
N ILE A 60 -10.52 -3.78 9.47
CA ILE A 60 -11.25 -2.66 8.86
C ILE A 60 -12.62 -3.07 8.31
N GLN A 61 -12.72 -4.24 7.68
CA GLN A 61 -14.00 -4.77 7.20
C GLN A 61 -14.96 -5.06 8.36
N ASP A 62 -14.47 -5.67 9.43
CA ASP A 62 -15.27 -5.98 10.63
C ASP A 62 -15.80 -4.69 11.29
N LEU A 63 -14.95 -3.66 11.45
CA LEU A 63 -15.36 -2.35 11.99
C LEU A 63 -16.45 -1.70 11.14
N ARG A 64 -16.31 -1.75 9.81
CA ARG A 64 -17.34 -1.25 8.90
C ARG A 64 -18.65 -2.03 9.08
N ASP A 65 -18.59 -3.35 9.11
CA ASP A 65 -19.76 -4.22 9.19
C ASP A 65 -20.51 -4.07 10.53
N MET A 66 -19.79 -3.71 11.60
CA MET A 66 -20.36 -3.34 12.91
C MET A 66 -20.89 -1.90 12.96
N SER A 67 -20.69 -1.11 11.90
CA SER A 67 -21.01 0.33 11.86
C SER A 67 -20.28 1.16 12.94
N ASP A 68 -19.05 0.75 13.27
CA ASP A 68 -18.20 1.50 14.19
C ASP A 68 -17.67 2.77 13.52
N ASN A 69 -17.65 3.86 14.28
CA ASN A 69 -17.11 5.14 13.81
C ASN A 69 -15.62 5.23 14.11
N VAL A 70 -14.79 4.81 13.14
CA VAL A 70 -13.33 4.92 13.23
C VAL A 70 -12.92 6.39 13.14
N SER A 71 -12.41 6.94 14.24
CA SER A 71 -11.96 8.35 14.34
C SER A 71 -10.57 8.59 13.75
N SER A 72 -9.67 7.61 13.88
CA SER A 72 -8.29 7.70 13.38
C SER A 72 -7.67 6.33 13.18
N LEU A 73 -6.83 6.21 12.15
CA LEU A 73 -5.95 5.07 11.91
C LEU A 73 -4.52 5.58 11.69
N SER A 74 -3.57 5.08 12.45
CA SER A 74 -2.15 5.45 12.33
C SER A 74 -1.26 4.22 12.54
N GLY A 75 -0.12 4.18 11.87
CA GLY A 75 0.84 3.08 12.01
C GLY A 75 1.99 3.15 11.03
N CYS A 76 2.94 2.23 11.16
CA CYS A 76 4.02 2.03 10.21
C CYS A 76 3.58 1.02 9.14
N PHE A 77 3.38 1.49 7.91
CA PHE A 77 2.88 0.67 6.81
C PHE A 77 3.97 0.20 5.84
N SER A 78 5.24 0.45 6.13
CA SER A 78 6.39 0.02 5.30
C SER A 78 7.48 -0.59 6.18
N GLY A 79 7.84 -1.84 5.88
CA GLY A 79 8.95 -2.51 6.55
C GLY A 79 10.28 -1.81 6.25
N THR A 80 10.48 -1.37 5.01
CA THR A 80 11.68 -0.64 4.56
C THR A 80 11.87 0.66 5.34
N ILE A 81 10.83 1.51 5.38
CA ILE A 81 10.89 2.79 6.11
C ILE A 81 11.00 2.55 7.61
N GLY A 82 10.29 1.55 8.16
CA GLY A 82 10.40 1.17 9.57
C GLY A 82 11.82 0.75 9.94
N TYR A 83 12.49 -0.04 9.09
CA TYR A 83 13.89 -0.40 9.27
C TYR A 83 14.81 0.83 9.22
N ILE A 84 14.67 1.65 8.17
CA ILE A 84 15.52 2.83 7.97
C ILE A 84 15.44 3.78 9.16
N THR A 85 14.21 4.11 9.59
CA THR A 85 13.98 4.98 10.74
C THR A 85 14.51 4.39 12.05
N SER A 86 14.35 3.08 12.26
CA SER A 86 14.92 2.39 13.43
C SER A 86 16.45 2.43 13.47
N GLU A 87 17.13 2.40 12.32
CA GLU A 87 18.59 2.51 12.25
C GLU A 87 19.07 3.97 12.36
N LEU A 88 18.29 4.93 11.87
CA LEU A 88 18.55 6.36 12.06
C LEU A 88 18.51 6.75 13.54
N GLU A 89 17.55 6.21 14.30
CA GLU A 89 17.47 6.41 15.76
C GLU A 89 18.72 5.90 16.50
N LYS A 90 19.43 4.92 15.92
CA LYS A 90 20.71 4.42 16.45
C LYS A 90 21.90 5.30 16.07
N GLY A 91 21.68 6.41 15.37
CA GLY A 91 22.70 7.38 14.97
C GLY A 91 23.54 6.96 13.76
N LYS A 92 23.08 5.97 12.97
CA LYS A 92 23.76 5.59 11.73
C LYS A 92 23.49 6.63 10.64
N LYS A 93 24.41 6.76 9.69
CA LYS A 93 24.24 7.66 8.53
C LYS A 93 23.18 7.11 7.60
N PHE A 94 22.33 8.00 7.07
CA PHE A 94 21.25 7.62 6.16
C PHE A 94 21.75 6.82 4.95
N SER A 95 22.82 7.30 4.29
CA SER A 95 23.48 6.62 3.16
C SER A 95 23.84 5.17 3.46
N ASP A 96 24.50 4.94 4.60
CA ASP A 96 24.97 3.62 5.01
C ASP A 96 23.77 2.68 5.30
N ILE A 97 22.69 3.22 5.86
CA ILE A 97 21.46 2.48 6.13
C ILE A 97 20.76 2.08 4.84
N VAL A 98 20.59 3.00 3.88
CA VAL A 98 19.93 2.73 2.59
C VAL A 98 20.73 1.70 1.80
N GLN A 99 22.06 1.84 1.77
CA GLN A 99 22.94 0.85 1.14
C GLN A 99 22.79 -0.52 1.80
N THR A 100 22.83 -0.58 3.13
CA THR A 100 22.64 -1.84 3.88
C THR A 100 21.26 -2.45 3.61
N ALA A 101 20.20 -1.64 3.61
CA ALA A 101 18.83 -2.09 3.33
C ALA A 101 18.72 -2.70 1.94
N LYS A 102 19.37 -2.11 0.92
CA LYS A 102 19.43 -2.66 -0.43
C LYS A 102 20.20 -3.97 -0.48
N GLU A 103 21.39 -4.04 0.13
CA GLU A 103 22.22 -5.24 0.17
C GLU A 103 21.51 -6.43 0.85
N GLN A 104 20.68 -6.15 1.85
CA GLN A 104 19.83 -7.13 2.54
C GLN A 104 18.52 -7.44 1.80
N GLY A 105 18.22 -6.75 0.70
CA GLY A 105 16.99 -6.93 -0.07
C GLY A 105 15.73 -6.41 0.62
N TYR A 106 15.86 -5.42 1.51
CA TYR A 106 14.72 -4.77 2.16
C TYR A 106 14.08 -3.70 1.29
N THR A 107 14.83 -3.08 0.39
CA THR A 107 14.29 -2.12 -0.58
C THR A 107 13.81 -2.82 -1.85
N GLU A 108 12.96 -2.14 -2.60
CA GLU A 108 12.78 -2.42 -4.04
C GLU A 108 14.12 -2.25 -4.80
N PRO A 109 14.23 -2.70 -6.07
CA PRO A 109 15.46 -2.58 -6.84
C PRO A 109 16.05 -1.16 -6.85
N HIS A 110 15.17 -0.14 -6.80
CA HIS A 110 15.55 1.25 -6.57
C HIS A 110 14.91 1.78 -5.26
N PRO A 111 15.70 2.22 -4.26
CA PRO A 111 15.18 2.64 -2.95
C PRO A 111 14.16 3.78 -2.98
N ARG A 112 14.20 4.65 -4.01
CA ARG A 112 13.20 5.71 -4.22
C ARG A 112 11.76 5.21 -4.19
N ASP A 113 11.52 3.97 -4.64
CA ASP A 113 10.17 3.40 -4.74
C ASP A 113 9.56 3.15 -3.34
N ASP A 114 10.41 2.92 -2.34
CA ASP A 114 10.02 2.90 -0.93
C ASP A 114 9.96 4.30 -0.32
N LEU A 115 10.97 5.14 -0.60
CA LEU A 115 11.20 6.43 0.06
C LEU A 115 10.22 7.54 -0.35
N ASN A 116 9.56 7.39 -1.51
CA ASN A 116 8.58 8.35 -2.01
C ASN A 116 7.21 8.29 -1.29
N GLY A 117 6.96 7.27 -0.46
CA GLY A 117 5.72 7.13 0.32
C GLY A 117 4.47 6.66 -0.46
N LEU A 118 4.54 6.44 -1.77
CA LEU A 118 3.38 6.07 -2.59
C LEU A 118 2.83 4.67 -2.26
N ASP A 119 3.69 3.73 -1.86
CA ASP A 119 3.24 2.41 -1.41
C ASP A 119 2.41 2.50 -0.12
N ILE A 120 2.83 3.36 0.82
CA ILE A 120 2.10 3.67 2.05
C ILE A 120 0.77 4.34 1.72
N ALA A 121 0.77 5.35 0.85
CA ALA A 121 -0.43 6.06 0.42
C ALA A 121 -1.48 5.10 -0.17
N ARG A 122 -1.05 4.17 -1.04
CA ARG A 122 -1.94 3.14 -1.61
C ARG A 122 -2.50 2.18 -0.57
N LYS A 123 -1.71 1.80 0.44
CA LYS A 123 -2.16 0.95 1.55
C LYS A 123 -3.23 1.66 2.39
N LEU A 124 -2.99 2.92 2.77
CA LEU A 124 -3.95 3.73 3.52
C LEU A 124 -5.23 3.98 2.73
N LEU A 125 -5.12 4.27 1.43
CA LEU A 125 -6.27 4.41 0.54
C LEU A 125 -7.14 3.15 0.52
N ILE A 126 -6.53 1.96 0.43
CA ILE A 126 -7.28 0.69 0.47
C ILE A 126 -8.03 0.52 1.80
N LEU A 127 -7.41 0.85 2.93
CA LEU A 127 -8.06 0.77 4.25
C LEU A 127 -9.20 1.79 4.38
N ALA A 128 -8.99 3.04 3.98
CA ALA A 128 -10.03 4.06 4.02
C ALA A 128 -11.23 3.71 3.13
N ARG A 129 -10.98 3.22 1.91
CA ARG A 129 -12.05 2.69 1.04
C ARG A 129 -12.74 1.48 1.65
N GLY A 130 -11.99 0.62 2.35
CA GLY A 130 -12.50 -0.51 3.10
C GLY A 130 -13.49 -0.11 4.21
N LEU A 131 -13.30 1.05 4.84
CA LEU A 131 -14.23 1.67 5.79
C LEU A 131 -15.45 2.33 5.12
N GLY A 132 -15.46 2.44 3.79
CA GLY A 132 -16.56 3.06 3.03
C GLY A 132 -16.32 4.54 2.66
N TYR A 133 -15.13 5.09 2.89
CA TYR A 133 -14.80 6.45 2.45
C TYR A 133 -14.53 6.48 0.93
N SER A 134 -15.26 7.34 0.21
CA SER A 134 -15.09 7.53 -1.24
C SER A 134 -13.90 8.45 -1.54
N LEU A 135 -12.68 7.91 -1.40
CA LEU A 135 -11.44 8.64 -1.62
C LEU A 135 -10.71 8.17 -2.87
N GLU A 136 -9.95 9.06 -3.47
CA GLU A 136 -8.99 8.84 -4.55
C GLU A 136 -7.56 9.08 -4.07
N ILE A 137 -6.57 8.61 -4.81
CA ILE A 137 -5.15 8.80 -4.43
C ILE A 137 -4.76 10.29 -4.36
N SER A 138 -5.45 11.14 -5.14
CA SER A 138 -5.28 12.59 -5.10
C SER A 138 -5.76 13.25 -3.81
N ASP A 139 -6.58 12.54 -3.02
CA ASP A 139 -7.06 13.03 -1.72
C ASP A 139 -6.09 12.66 -0.58
N VAL A 140 -4.99 11.96 -0.89
CA VAL A 140 -3.99 11.53 0.08
C VAL A 140 -2.80 12.48 0.01
N ASP A 141 -2.58 13.22 1.10
CA ASP A 141 -1.36 14.00 1.26
C ASP A 141 -0.18 13.07 1.52
N VAL A 142 0.88 13.20 0.71
CA VAL A 142 2.09 12.37 0.81
C VAL A 142 3.30 13.28 1.01
N GLU A 143 3.99 13.07 2.12
CA GLU A 143 5.29 13.65 2.40
C GLU A 143 6.37 12.56 2.23
N PRO A 144 7.26 12.67 1.24
CA PRO A 144 8.37 11.74 1.07
C PRO A 144 9.37 11.78 2.22
N LEU A 145 10.10 10.68 2.45
CA LEU A 145 11.14 10.64 3.50
C LEU A 145 12.41 11.41 3.09
N VAL A 146 12.60 11.63 1.78
CA VAL A 146 13.77 12.29 1.19
C VAL A 146 13.33 13.47 0.32
N SER A 147 14.26 14.36 0.00
CA SER A 147 13.97 15.51 -0.85
C SER A 147 13.61 15.11 -2.29
N SER A 148 12.94 16.01 -3.01
CA SER A 148 12.58 15.80 -4.42
C SER A 148 13.80 15.53 -5.30
N GLU A 149 14.93 16.18 -5.02
CA GLU A 149 16.18 15.99 -5.79
C GLU A 149 16.67 14.55 -5.70
N LEU A 150 16.58 13.92 -4.51
CA LEU A 150 16.98 12.52 -4.32
C LEU A 150 16.01 11.53 -4.98
N LEU A 151 14.74 11.91 -5.18
CA LEU A 151 13.76 11.06 -5.88
C LEU A 151 13.97 11.04 -7.40
N GLU A 152 14.55 12.10 -7.95
CA GLU A 152 14.90 12.22 -9.37
C GLU A 152 16.23 11.54 -9.72
N GLU A 153 17.02 11.18 -8.71
CA GLU A 153 18.32 10.54 -8.90
C GLU A 153 18.19 9.05 -9.23
N ASP A 154 18.96 8.61 -10.23
CA ASP A 154 18.95 7.22 -10.70
C ASP A 154 20.15 6.41 -10.16
N ASP A 155 21.21 7.07 -9.68
CA ASP A 155 22.32 6.39 -9.00
C ASP A 155 22.00 6.16 -7.52
N VAL A 156 21.77 4.90 -7.19
CA VAL A 156 21.46 4.47 -5.82
C VAL A 156 22.59 4.75 -4.83
N ASN A 157 23.83 4.95 -5.29
CA ASN A 157 24.96 5.27 -4.42
C ASN A 157 25.01 6.75 -3.99
N ILE A 158 24.07 7.58 -4.45
CA ILE A 158 23.98 9.00 -4.10
C ILE A 158 23.17 9.23 -2.80
N PHE A 159 22.37 8.24 -2.39
CA PHE A 159 21.61 8.27 -1.12
C PHE A 159 22.52 8.22 0.12
#